data_AF-A0A848EK48-F1
#
_entry.id   AF-A0A848EK48-F1
#
_cell.length_a   1.000
_cell.length_b   1.000
_cell.length_c   1.000
_cell.angle_alpha   90.00
_cell.angle_beta   90.00
_cell.angle_gamma   90.00
#
_symmetry.space_group_name_H-M   'P 1'
#
loop_
_entity.id
_entity.type
_entity.pdbx_description
1 polymer ?
#
loop_
_entity_poly.entity_id
_entity_poly.type
_entity_poly.pdbx_seq_one_letter_code
_entity_poly.pdbx_strand_id
1 'polypeptide(L)'
;MTNVRNTASPHWRRWLGVEHRCLVPFTSFSEPEPQPDGKKPPARFALAEDRPLAFFAGIWVPQWTSVRKVKEGEVAADLFAFLTCEPNAEVRAIHPKAMPVILTEEGEREAWLAAPWAVAKDVQRPLADGSLAIVARGEKRDEG
;
A
#
# COMPACT_ATOMS: atom_id res chain seq x y z
N MET A 1 2.71 0.15 12.39
CA MET A 1 2.41 1.08 11.28
C MET A 1 2.40 0.28 9.99
N THR A 2 1.35 0.37 9.17
CA THR A 2 1.24 -0.35 7.88
C THR A 2 1.48 0.55 6.67
N ASN A 3 1.20 1.86 6.80
CA ASN A 3 1.21 2.82 5.70
C ASN A 3 2.27 3.91 5.94
N VAL A 4 3.08 4.19 4.94
CA VAL A 4 4.14 5.21 4.98
C VAL A 4 3.73 6.39 4.10
N ARG A 5 3.36 7.51 4.72
CA ARG A 5 3.00 8.74 3.99
C ARG A 5 4.14 9.74 3.93
N ASN A 6 4.64 10.16 5.09
CA ASN A 6 5.68 11.17 5.19
C ASN A 6 7.07 10.52 5.22
N THR A 7 7.67 10.38 4.04
CA THR A 7 9.02 9.81 3.86
C THR A 7 10.14 10.74 4.32
N ALA A 8 9.87 12.03 4.56
CA ALA A 8 10.82 12.96 5.16
C ALA A 8 10.99 12.76 6.68
N SER A 9 10.06 12.05 7.34
CA SER A 9 10.12 11.80 8.78
C SER A 9 11.41 11.05 9.16
N PRO A 10 12.12 11.46 10.24
CA PRO A 10 13.29 10.75 10.75
C PRO A 10 13.05 9.26 10.99
N HIS A 11 11.81 8.88 11.36
CA HIS A 11 11.44 7.49 11.58
C HIS A 11 11.62 6.65 10.31
N TRP A 12 11.23 7.18 9.15
CA TRP A 12 11.23 6.47 7.87
C TRP A 12 12.53 6.64 7.09
N ARG A 13 13.22 7.79 7.20
CA ARG A 13 14.44 8.09 6.42
C ARG A 13 15.51 6.99 6.48
N ARG A 14 15.65 6.32 7.63
CA ARG A 14 16.60 5.20 7.81
C ARG A 14 16.24 3.91 7.06
N TRP A 15 15.01 3.79 6.55
CA TRP A 15 14.48 2.60 5.87
C TRP A 15 14.22 2.83 4.37
N LEU A 16 14.74 3.92 3.79
CA LEU A 16 14.51 4.28 2.38
C LEU A 16 15.60 3.75 1.43
N GLY A 17 16.65 3.15 1.99
CA GLY A 17 17.72 2.45 1.28
C GLY A 17 17.19 1.30 0.44
N VAL A 18 17.96 0.91 -0.58
CA VAL A 18 17.59 -0.13 -1.54
C VAL A 18 17.39 -1.48 -0.87
N GLU A 19 18.23 -1.79 0.13
CA GLU A 19 18.19 -2.99 0.95
C GLU A 19 16.87 -3.17 1.73
N HIS A 20 16.11 -2.08 1.91
CA HIS A 20 14.83 -2.06 2.60
C HIS A 20 13.63 -2.02 1.64
N ARG A 21 13.82 -2.14 0.32
CA ARG A 21 12.73 -2.12 -0.67
C ARG A 21 12.15 -3.52 -0.86
N CYS A 22 10.83 -3.61 -1.03
CA CYS A 22 10.14 -4.82 -1.45
C CYS A 22 8.96 -4.51 -2.36
N LEU A 23 8.50 -5.51 -3.11
CA LEU A 23 7.23 -5.46 -3.83
C LEU A 23 6.17 -6.21 -3.01
N VAL A 24 5.02 -5.58 -2.76
CA VAL A 24 3.91 -6.22 -2.04
C VAL A 24 2.84 -6.61 -3.05
N PRO A 25 2.73 -7.89 -3.45
CA PRO A 25 1.77 -8.32 -4.46
C PRO A 25 0.34 -8.19 -3.98
N PHE A 26 -0.56 -7.76 -4.87
CA PHE A 26 -2.00 -7.74 -4.65
C PHE A 26 -2.76 -7.91 -5.96
N THR A 27 -4.01 -8.37 -5.87
CA THR A 27 -4.98 -8.43 -6.97
C THR A 27 -6.17 -7.49 -6.72
N SER A 28 -6.50 -7.24 -5.45
CA SER A 28 -7.43 -6.20 -5.02
C SER A 28 -7.00 -5.59 -3.68
N PHE A 29 -7.53 -4.41 -3.34
CA PHE A 29 -7.42 -3.81 -2.00
C PHE A 29 -8.74 -3.18 -1.57
N SER A 30 -8.96 -3.02 -0.26
CA SER A 30 -10.19 -2.39 0.24
C SER A 30 -9.95 -1.08 0.94
N GLU A 31 -10.86 -0.15 0.76
CA GLU A 31 -11.04 1.01 1.65
C GLU A 31 -12.41 0.96 2.34
N PRO A 32 -12.52 1.48 3.58
CA PRO A 32 -13.79 1.55 4.29
C PRO A 32 -14.69 2.62 3.68
N GLU A 33 -15.84 2.22 3.12
CA GLU A 33 -16.82 3.11 2.48
C GLU A 33 -17.84 3.62 3.51
N PRO A 34 -17.82 4.92 3.90
CA PRO A 34 -18.77 5.45 4.87
C PRO A 34 -20.20 5.43 4.33
N GLN A 35 -21.11 4.81 5.09
CA GLN A 35 -22.53 4.75 4.76
C GLN A 35 -23.35 5.68 5.69
N PRO A 36 -24.55 6.14 5.27
CA PRO A 36 -25.41 6.99 6.09
C PRO A 36 -25.81 6.38 7.43
N ASP A 37 -25.85 5.05 7.52
CA ASP A 37 -26.16 4.31 8.75
C ASP A 37 -24.96 4.19 9.72
N GLY A 38 -23.85 4.87 9.42
CA GLY A 38 -22.63 4.88 10.22
C GLY A 38 -21.73 3.67 10.01
N LYS A 39 -22.16 2.66 9.24
CA LYS A 39 -21.31 1.52 8.90
C LYS A 39 -20.27 1.91 7.87
N LYS A 40 -19.22 1.08 7.81
CA LYS A 40 -18.10 1.24 6.88
C LYS A 40 -17.76 -0.08 6.20
N PRO A 41 -18.68 -0.65 5.39
CA PRO A 41 -18.37 -1.84 4.61
C PRO A 41 -17.14 -1.60 3.72
N PRO A 42 -16.39 -2.66 3.39
CA PRO A 42 -15.27 -2.53 2.46
C PRO A 42 -15.80 -2.30 1.03
N ALA A 43 -15.23 -1.32 0.34
CA ALA A 43 -15.25 -1.24 -1.11
C ALA A 43 -13.91 -1.76 -1.64
N ARG A 44 -13.94 -2.73 -2.56
CA ARG A 44 -12.76 -3.39 -3.12
C ARG A 44 -12.41 -2.77 -4.46
N PHE A 45 -11.16 -2.37 -4.61
CA PHE A 45 -10.58 -1.80 -5.83
C PHE A 45 -9.63 -2.80 -6.48
N ALA A 46 -9.64 -2.85 -7.80
CA ALA A 46 -8.65 -3.55 -8.61
C ALA A 46 -8.32 -2.73 -9.88
N LEU A 47 -7.27 -3.10 -10.60
CA LEU A 47 -6.92 -2.47 -11.87
C LEU A 47 -7.98 -2.72 -12.97
N ALA A 48 -8.64 -3.88 -12.91
CA ALA A 48 -9.70 -4.30 -13.82
C ALA A 48 -10.53 -5.42 -13.18
N GLU A 49 -11.66 -5.78 -13.80
CA GLU A 49 -12.58 -6.82 -13.30
C GLU A 49 -11.92 -8.21 -13.18
N ASP A 50 -10.95 -8.51 -14.05
CA ASP A 50 -10.14 -9.74 -14.01
C ASP A 50 -9.01 -9.71 -12.96
N ARG A 51 -8.90 -8.61 -12.21
CA ARG A 51 -8.00 -8.42 -11.04
C ARG A 51 -6.54 -8.80 -11.33
N PRO A 52 -5.90 -8.18 -12.35
CA PRO A 52 -4.53 -8.53 -12.71
C PRO A 52 -3.57 -8.23 -11.56
N LEU A 53 -2.49 -9.00 -11.47
CA LEU A 53 -1.46 -8.83 -10.44
C LEU A 53 -0.79 -7.46 -10.56
N ALA A 54 -0.72 -6.75 -9.43
CA ALA A 54 0.02 -5.51 -9.27
C ALA A 54 0.77 -5.51 -7.94
N PHE A 55 1.54 -4.45 -7.69
CA PHE A 55 2.40 -4.37 -6.51
C PHE A 55 2.28 -3.02 -5.82
N PHE A 56 2.25 -3.00 -4.49
CA PHE A 56 2.52 -1.78 -3.75
C PHE A 56 4.02 -1.54 -3.60
N ALA A 57 4.42 -0.27 -3.58
CA ALA A 57 5.78 0.15 -3.24
C ALA A 57 6.06 -0.09 -1.74
N GLY A 58 6.63 -1.26 -1.43
CA GLY A 58 6.87 -1.73 -0.07
C GLY A 58 8.23 -1.36 0.51
N ILE A 59 8.26 -1.13 1.83
CA ILE A 59 9.45 -1.08 2.66
C ILE A 59 9.41 -2.29 3.58
N TRP A 60 10.53 -2.99 3.73
CA TRP A 60 10.67 -4.11 4.65
C TRP A 60 11.84 -3.94 5.61
N VAL A 61 11.71 -4.52 6.80
CA VAL A 61 12.71 -4.50 7.86
C VAL A 61 12.89 -5.95 8.34
N PRO A 62 14.04 -6.59 8.06
CA PRO A 62 14.31 -7.94 8.53
C PRO A 62 14.49 -7.98 10.04
N GLN A 63 14.07 -9.09 10.65
CA GLN A 63 14.45 -9.51 11.99
C GLN A 63 14.33 -8.41 13.06
N TRP A 64 13.27 -7.61 12.99
CA TRP A 64 13.04 -6.53 13.95
C TRP A 64 12.52 -7.11 15.27
N THR A 65 13.34 -6.98 16.31
CA THR A 65 12.98 -7.42 17.67
C THR A 65 12.07 -6.42 18.34
N SER A 66 10.85 -6.85 18.70
CA SER A 66 9.89 -6.02 19.45
C SER A 66 8.79 -6.85 20.12
N VAL A 67 8.11 -6.27 21.11
CA VAL A 67 6.85 -6.81 21.63
C VAL A 67 5.72 -6.45 20.67
N ARG A 68 5.24 -7.42 19.90
CA ARG A 68 4.13 -7.25 18.94
C ARG A 68 2.77 -7.50 19.59
N LYS A 69 2.69 -8.46 20.50
CA LYS A 69 1.52 -8.80 21.31
C LYS A 69 1.98 -9.03 22.74
N VAL A 70 1.29 -8.42 23.72
CA VAL A 70 1.68 -8.50 25.14
C VAL A 70 1.83 -9.95 25.63
N LYS A 71 0.92 -10.85 25.21
CA LYS A 71 0.95 -12.26 25.59
C LYS A 71 2.12 -13.07 25.00
N GLU A 72 2.70 -12.59 23.91
CA GLU A 72 3.75 -13.28 23.16
C GLU A 72 5.16 -12.87 23.64
N GLY A 73 5.26 -11.75 24.33
CA GLY A 73 6.55 -11.19 24.73
C GLY A 73 7.31 -10.62 23.53
N GLU A 74 8.63 -10.56 23.66
CA GLU A 74 9.53 -10.04 22.63
C GLU A 74 9.80 -11.10 21.56
N VAL A 75 9.66 -10.72 20.28
CA VAL A 75 9.91 -11.58 19.13
C VAL A 75 10.70 -10.85 18.06
N ALA A 76 11.54 -11.59 17.32
CA ALA A 76 12.13 -11.11 16.08
C ALA A 76 11.21 -11.48 14.91
N ALA A 77 10.87 -10.50 14.06
CA ALA A 77 10.01 -10.72 12.92
C ALA A 77 10.44 -9.88 11.71
N ASP A 78 10.23 -10.43 10.51
CA ASP A 78 10.32 -9.66 9.28
C ASP A 78 9.05 -8.83 9.11
N LEU A 79 9.22 -7.51 9.03
CA LEU A 79 8.13 -6.55 9.00
C LEU A 79 8.10 -5.85 7.65
N PHE A 80 6.90 -5.41 7.24
CA PHE A 80 6.75 -4.54 6.09
C PHE A 80 5.70 -3.46 6.32
N ALA A 81 5.81 -2.42 5.51
CA ALA A 81 4.83 -1.36 5.30
C ALA A 81 4.87 -0.98 3.81
N PHE A 82 3.91 -0.23 3.32
CA PHE A 82 3.95 0.27 1.94
C PHE A 82 3.67 1.77 1.88
N LEU A 83 4.19 2.41 0.84
CA LEU A 83 3.99 3.84 0.61
C LEU A 83 2.53 4.13 0.30
N THR A 84 2.08 5.31 0.73
CA THR A 84 0.79 5.89 0.34
C THR A 84 0.99 7.28 -0.24
N CYS A 85 0.07 7.69 -1.10
CA CYS A 85 0.04 8.98 -1.77
C CYS A 85 -1.39 9.57 -1.71
N GLU A 86 -1.58 10.75 -2.30
CA GLU A 86 -2.92 11.30 -2.51
C GLU A 86 -3.77 10.35 -3.34
N PRO A 87 -5.09 10.23 -3.08
CA PRO A 87 -5.94 9.34 -3.86
C PRO A 87 -6.26 9.89 -5.25
N ASN A 88 -6.40 9.01 -6.23
CA ASN A 88 -7.03 9.31 -7.52
C ASN A 88 -8.57 9.48 -7.35
N ALA A 89 -9.29 9.80 -8.42
CA ALA A 89 -10.72 10.09 -8.37
C ALA A 89 -11.56 8.97 -7.72
N GLU A 90 -11.32 7.70 -8.09
CA GLU A 90 -12.12 6.58 -7.61
C GLU A 90 -11.90 6.32 -6.12
N VAL A 91 -10.64 6.30 -5.67
CA VAL A 91 -10.35 6.10 -4.24
C VAL A 91 -10.82 7.31 -3.45
N ARG A 92 -10.67 8.54 -3.97
CA ARG A 92 -11.06 9.78 -3.27
C ARG A 92 -12.55 9.83 -2.97
N ALA A 93 -13.38 9.29 -3.86
CA ALA A 93 -14.82 9.21 -3.67
C ALA A 93 -15.21 8.36 -2.44
N ILE A 94 -14.38 7.37 -2.07
CA ILE A 94 -14.62 6.45 -0.95
C ILE A 94 -13.82 6.84 0.30
N HIS A 95 -12.52 7.14 0.12
CA HIS A 95 -11.56 7.43 1.18
C HIS A 95 -10.64 8.60 0.77
N PRO A 96 -10.99 9.84 1.13
CA PRO A 96 -10.36 11.05 0.58
C PRO A 96 -8.93 11.32 1.08
N LYS A 97 -8.44 10.56 2.05
CA LYS A 97 -7.15 10.82 2.71
C LYS A 97 -5.96 10.21 1.97
N ALA A 98 -6.14 9.07 1.31
CA ALA A 98 -5.03 8.25 0.85
C ALA A 98 -5.43 7.20 -0.16
N MET A 99 -4.49 6.85 -1.02
CA MET A 99 -4.42 5.53 -1.64
C MET A 99 -3.02 4.91 -1.46
N PRO A 100 -2.88 3.58 -1.59
CA PRO A 100 -1.57 2.94 -1.73
C PRO A 100 -0.84 3.41 -3.00
N VAL A 101 0.49 3.45 -2.95
CA VAL A 101 1.30 3.61 -4.17
C VAL A 101 1.30 2.29 -4.92
N ILE A 102 0.77 2.27 -6.13
CA ILE A 102 0.64 1.08 -6.98
C ILE A 102 1.64 1.18 -8.13
N LEU A 103 2.43 0.11 -8.32
CA LEU A 103 3.40 -0.05 -9.39
C LEU A 103 2.82 -1.02 -10.42
N THR A 104 2.50 -0.51 -11.62
CA THR A 104 1.85 -1.28 -12.69
C THR A 104 2.84 -1.70 -13.76
N GLU A 105 3.85 -0.88 -14.02
CA GLU A 105 4.83 -1.11 -15.08
C GLU A 105 6.11 -1.79 -14.55
N GLU A 106 6.79 -2.52 -15.43
CA GLU A 106 8.05 -3.19 -15.07
C GLU A 106 9.14 -2.19 -14.67
N GLY A 107 9.30 -1.11 -15.44
CA GLY A 107 10.28 -0.06 -15.12
C GLY A 107 10.03 0.61 -13.77
N GLU A 108 8.77 0.74 -13.33
CA GLU A 108 8.46 1.27 -12.00
C GLU A 108 8.89 0.31 -10.89
N ARG A 109 8.67 -1.00 -11.09
CA ARG A 109 9.10 -2.06 -10.16
C ARG A 109 10.62 -2.11 -10.05
N GLU A 110 11.32 -2.06 -11.18
CA GLU A 110 12.79 -2.04 -11.23
C GLU A 110 13.35 -0.78 -10.56
N ALA A 111 12.81 0.39 -10.89
CA ALA A 111 13.21 1.65 -10.26
C ALA A 111 12.95 1.61 -8.75
N TRP A 112 11.83 1.05 -8.30
CA TRP A 112 11.55 0.87 -6.88
C TRP A 112 12.53 -0.09 -6.20
N LEU A 113 12.97 -1.15 -6.86
CA LEU A 113 13.86 -2.14 -6.26
C LEU A 113 15.34 -1.77 -6.33
N ALA A 114 15.77 -0.91 -7.24
CA ALA A 114 17.20 -0.67 -7.48
C ALA A 114 17.62 0.80 -7.47
N ALA A 115 16.73 1.75 -7.78
CA ALA A 115 17.14 3.14 -7.95
C ALA A 115 17.42 3.82 -6.59
N PRO A 116 18.41 4.73 -6.54
CA PRO A 116 18.65 5.58 -5.37
C PRO A 116 17.36 6.30 -4.94
N TRP A 117 17.21 6.58 -3.64
CA TRP A 117 16.01 7.25 -3.12
C TRP A 117 15.68 8.57 -3.82
N ALA A 118 16.69 9.30 -4.31
CA ALA A 118 16.51 10.55 -5.05
C ALA A 118 15.65 10.40 -6.32
N VAL A 119 15.64 9.21 -6.93
CA VAL A 119 14.83 8.86 -8.11
C VAL A 119 13.59 8.07 -7.67
N ALA A 120 13.77 7.04 -6.84
CA ALA A 120 12.67 6.13 -6.53
C ALA A 120 11.53 6.78 -5.72
N LYS A 121 11.77 7.89 -5.01
CA LYS A 121 10.70 8.64 -4.35
C LYS A 121 9.62 9.11 -5.33
N ASP A 122 9.95 9.26 -6.62
CA ASP A 122 9.04 9.79 -7.63
C ASP A 122 7.92 8.80 -7.98
N VAL A 123 8.06 7.51 -7.64
CA VAL A 123 6.94 6.55 -7.72
C VAL A 123 5.89 6.79 -6.64
N GLN A 124 6.16 7.61 -5.61
CA GLN A 124 5.19 7.95 -4.56
C GLN A 124 4.13 8.94 -5.07
N ARG A 125 3.32 8.51 -6.03
CA ARG A 125 2.31 9.30 -6.74
C ARG A 125 1.01 8.49 -6.90
N PRO A 126 -0.16 9.14 -7.07
CA PRO A 126 -1.39 8.43 -7.44
C PRO A 126 -1.23 7.75 -8.80
N LEU A 127 -2.03 6.70 -9.02
CA LEU A 127 -2.36 6.30 -10.39
C LEU A 127 -3.22 7.37 -11.06
N ALA A 128 -3.33 7.30 -12.39
CA ALA A 128 -4.23 8.17 -13.13
C ALA A 128 -5.70 7.94 -12.71
N ASP A 129 -6.53 8.96 -12.87
CA ASP A 129 -7.98 8.79 -12.78
C ASP A 129 -8.45 7.82 -13.87
N GLY A 130 -9.44 6.99 -13.55
CA GLY A 130 -9.99 5.95 -14.43
C GLY A 130 -9.19 4.64 -14.45
N SER A 131 -8.10 4.53 -13.67
CA SER A 131 -7.24 3.34 -13.68
C SER A 131 -7.64 2.24 -12.70
N LEU A 132 -8.69 2.46 -11.89
CA LEU A 132 -9.17 1.53 -10.88
C LEU A 132 -10.68 1.34 -11.01
N ALA A 133 -11.15 0.14 -10.74
CA ALA A 133 -12.57 -0.20 -10.70
C ALA A 133 -12.95 -0.75 -9.33
N ILE A 134 -14.18 -0.48 -8.88
CA ILE A 134 -14.74 -1.12 -7.68
C ILE A 134 -15.30 -2.48 -8.10
N VAL A 135 -14.62 -3.56 -7.71
CA VAL A 135 -14.94 -4.95 -8.11
C VAL A 135 -15.81 -5.70 -7.10
N ALA A 136 -16.00 -5.16 -5.89
CA ALA A 136 -16.93 -5.69 -4.88
C ALA A 136 -17.25 -4.64 -3.79
N ARG A 137 -18.43 -4.77 -3.15
CA ARG A 137 -18.84 -3.97 -1.98
C ARG A 137 -19.45 -4.85 -0.90
N GLY A 138 -19.12 -4.58 0.37
CA GLY A 138 -19.79 -5.20 1.52
C GLY A 138 -19.32 -6.60 1.91
N GLU A 139 -18.59 -7.31 1.05
CA GLU A 139 -18.08 -8.66 1.34
C GLU A 139 -16.79 -8.60 2.17
N LYS A 140 -16.75 -9.34 3.29
CA LYS A 140 -15.56 -9.39 4.17
C LYS A 140 -14.39 -10.14 3.52
N ARG A 141 -14.65 -11.02 2.55
CA ARG A 141 -13.67 -11.92 1.94
C ARG A 141 -13.83 -11.87 0.43
N ASP A 142 -12.74 -11.66 -0.29
CA ASP A 142 -12.72 -11.82 -1.74
C ASP A 142 -12.44 -13.29 -2.05
N GLU A 143 -13.28 -13.90 -2.87
CA GLU A 143 -12.88 -15.06 -3.64
C GLU A 143 -11.95 -14.53 -4.74
N GLY A 144 -10.66 -14.82 -4.60
CA GLY A 144 -9.60 -14.44 -5.53
C GLY A 144 -8.98 -15.66 -6.15
#